data_AF-A0A3M1GZ50-F1
#
_entry.id   AF-A0A3M1GZ50-F1
#
_cell.length_a   1.000
_cell.length_b   1.000
_cell.length_c   1.000
_cell.angle_alpha   90.00
_cell.angle_beta   90.00
_cell.angle_gamma   90.00
#
_symmetry.space_group_name_H-M   'P 1'
#
loop_
_entity.id
_entity.type
_entity.pdbx_description
1 polymer ?
#
loop_
_entity_poly.entity_id
_entity_poly.type
_entity_poly.pdbx_seq_one_letter_code
_entity_poly.pdbx_strand_id
1 'polypeptide(L)'
;MKRVLLTGFGPFLDFKINPSQLLVEDLSTSFKIPNLEVISQVLPVAYDQWERILFPFIQSFQPHLILSFGVQKKKEALFLEFAGRNLAHSERPDIYGKVKSNAVLEPHGPQFLSTPLPLSRIKKHLSLKGYPVEISYSAGSYLCNCQYYKTLYFLKSSNLPVPMGFIHIPPFLPHSQEQGEWNFEKVKEGAAALVRFLLFGSSS
;
A
#
# COMPACT_ATOMS: atom_id res chain seq x y z
N MET A 1 11.53 13.88 14.71
CA MET A 1 11.19 12.45 14.58
C MET A 1 10.50 12.25 13.24
N LYS A 2 10.96 11.31 12.41
CA LYS A 2 10.28 10.95 11.15
C LYS A 2 9.08 10.05 11.47
N ARG A 3 8.02 10.14 10.68
CA ARG A 3 6.77 9.39 10.86
C ARG A 3 6.39 8.68 9.58
N VAL A 4 6.12 7.38 9.64
CA VAL A 4 5.68 6.56 8.51
C VAL A 4 4.32 6.00 8.83
N LEU A 5 3.38 6.18 7.91
CA LEU A 5 2.09 5.50 7.94
C LEU A 5 2.12 4.33 6.95
N LEU A 6 1.95 3.12 7.48
CA LEU A 6 1.72 1.92 6.70
C LEU A 6 0.22 1.63 6.67
N THR A 7 -0.38 1.36 5.52
CA THR A 7 -1.79 0.94 5.48
C THR A 7 -1.92 -0.44 4.87
N GLY A 8 -2.72 -1.29 5.49
CA GLY A 8 -3.10 -2.60 4.96
C GLY A 8 -4.62 -2.70 4.87
N PHE A 9 -5.12 -3.80 4.34
CA PHE A 9 -6.54 -4.11 4.32
C PHE A 9 -6.87 -5.23 5.28
N GLY A 10 -8.02 -5.14 5.96
CA GLY A 10 -8.53 -6.19 6.83
C GLY A 10 -9.04 -7.43 6.06
N PRO A 11 -9.71 -8.36 6.77
CA PRO A 11 -10.25 -9.59 6.18
C PRO A 11 -11.17 -9.34 4.99
N PHE A 12 -11.11 -10.22 3.99
CA PHE A 12 -11.93 -10.12 2.77
C PHE A 12 -12.06 -11.46 2.03
N LEU A 13 -13.29 -11.85 1.71
CA LEU A 13 -13.62 -13.15 1.09
C LEU A 13 -12.98 -14.31 1.87
N ASP A 14 -12.22 -15.17 1.18
CA ASP A 14 -11.56 -16.35 1.75
C ASP A 14 -10.42 -16.00 2.72
N PHE A 15 -9.92 -14.76 2.68
CA PHE A 15 -8.84 -14.32 3.56
C PHE A 15 -9.41 -13.90 4.91
N LYS A 16 -9.55 -14.87 5.82
CA LYS A 16 -9.85 -14.62 7.25
C LYS A 16 -8.83 -13.70 7.90
N ILE A 17 -7.59 -13.77 7.41
CA ILE A 17 -6.51 -12.85 7.74
C ILE A 17 -5.90 -12.40 6.41
N ASN A 18 -5.86 -11.10 6.18
CA ASN A 18 -5.33 -10.53 4.95
C ASN A 18 -3.80 -10.36 5.07
N PRO A 19 -3.01 -10.87 4.11
CA PRO A 19 -1.56 -10.72 4.15
C PRO A 19 -1.07 -9.26 4.31
N SER A 20 -1.79 -8.29 3.72
CA SER A 20 -1.43 -6.87 3.87
C SER A 20 -1.63 -6.35 5.30
N GLN A 21 -2.62 -6.85 6.04
CA GLN A 21 -2.82 -6.54 7.45
C GLN A 21 -1.64 -7.05 8.29
N LEU A 22 -1.31 -8.34 8.14
CA LEU A 22 -0.20 -8.96 8.88
C LEU A 22 1.12 -8.21 8.67
N LEU A 23 1.40 -7.86 7.41
CA LEU A 23 2.61 -7.13 7.06
C LEU A 23 2.73 -5.79 7.79
N VAL A 24 1.66 -4.97 7.78
CA VAL A 24 1.75 -3.62 8.35
C VAL A 24 1.73 -3.64 9.87
N GLU A 25 0.96 -4.53 10.48
CA GLU A 25 0.92 -4.71 11.94
C GLU A 25 2.28 -5.15 12.46
N ASP A 26 2.89 -6.18 11.85
CA ASP A 26 4.23 -6.64 12.22
C ASP A 26 5.26 -5.52 12.03
N LEU A 27 5.34 -4.89 10.85
CA LEU A 27 6.32 -3.82 10.61
C LEU A 27 6.20 -2.67 11.62
N SER A 28 4.99 -2.26 12.00
CA SER A 28 4.81 -1.19 12.99
C SER A 28 5.39 -1.54 14.37
N THR A 29 5.45 -2.83 14.71
CA THR A 29 5.96 -3.33 15.99
C THR A 29 7.41 -3.80 15.93
N SER A 30 7.86 -4.41 14.84
CA SER A 30 9.17 -5.04 14.69
C SER A 30 10.23 -4.13 14.06
N PHE A 31 9.83 -3.21 13.19
CA PHE A 31 10.76 -2.33 12.48
C PHE A 31 11.08 -1.08 13.30
N LYS A 32 12.15 -1.15 14.09
CA LYS A 32 12.61 -0.05 14.95
C LYS A 32 13.90 0.58 14.43
N ILE A 33 13.86 1.90 14.22
CA ILE A 33 15.01 2.73 13.89
C ILE A 33 14.99 3.95 14.82
N PRO A 34 16.13 4.40 15.37
CA PRO A 34 16.18 5.63 16.16
C PRO A 34 15.54 6.82 15.42
N ASN A 35 14.75 7.62 16.14
CA ASN A 35 14.07 8.81 15.61
C ASN A 35 13.05 8.55 14.47
N LEU A 36 12.57 7.30 14.34
CA LEU A 36 11.52 6.91 13.41
C LEU A 36 10.33 6.30 14.15
N GLU A 37 9.14 6.88 13.94
CA GLU A 37 7.87 6.31 14.36
C GLU A 37 7.17 5.67 13.15
N VAL A 38 6.79 4.40 13.28
CA VAL A 38 6.06 3.66 12.26
C VAL A 38 4.74 3.22 12.85
N ILE A 39 3.63 3.68 12.27
CA ILE A 39 2.28 3.29 12.66
C ILE A 39 1.61 2.58 11.48
N SER A 40 0.81 1.57 11.81
CA SER A 40 -0.03 0.87 10.84
C SER A 40 -1.50 1.29 11.00
N GLN A 41 -2.22 1.36 9.87
CA GLN A 41 -3.67 1.50 9.82
C GLN A 41 -4.27 0.41 8.94
N VAL A 42 -5.06 -0.47 9.55
CA VAL A 42 -5.80 -1.51 8.82
C VAL A 42 -7.14 -0.94 8.38
N LEU A 43 -7.38 -0.96 7.07
CA LEU A 43 -8.56 -0.38 6.45
C LEU A 43 -9.59 -1.47 6.14
N PRO A 44 -10.90 -1.21 6.33
CA PRO A 44 -11.93 -2.14 5.93
C PRO A 44 -11.94 -2.28 4.41
N VAL A 45 -12.20 -3.49 3.92
CA VAL A 45 -12.42 -3.73 2.49
C VAL A 45 -13.86 -3.33 2.15
N ALA A 46 -14.15 -2.03 2.28
CA ALA A 46 -15.48 -1.41 2.17
C ALA A 46 -15.40 -0.04 1.50
N TYR A 47 -16.12 0.20 0.40
CA TYR A 47 -15.96 1.40 -0.43
C TYR A 47 -16.17 2.73 0.30
N ASP A 48 -17.09 2.79 1.26
CA ASP A 48 -17.53 4.06 1.84
C ASP A 48 -17.00 4.34 3.26
N GLN A 49 -16.13 3.47 3.79
CA GLN A 49 -15.70 3.56 5.20
C GLN A 49 -14.25 4.01 5.38
N TRP A 50 -13.31 3.49 4.59
CA TRP A 50 -11.89 3.66 4.85
C TRP A 50 -11.44 5.13 4.77
N GLU A 51 -12.10 5.99 3.97
CA GLU A 51 -11.78 7.43 3.86
C GLU A 51 -11.96 8.18 5.18
N ARG A 52 -13.08 7.89 5.87
CA ARG A 52 -13.43 8.51 7.15
C ARG A 52 -12.47 8.13 8.27
N ILE A 53 -11.73 7.04 8.08
CA ILE A 53 -10.69 6.58 8.99
C ILE A 53 -9.35 7.19 8.58
N LEU A 54 -8.97 7.04 7.31
CA LEU A 54 -7.63 7.34 6.83
C LEU A 54 -7.34 8.85 6.76
N PHE A 55 -8.24 9.67 6.22
CA PHE A 55 -7.93 11.10 6.00
C PHE A 55 -7.81 11.91 7.29
N PRO A 56 -8.72 11.78 8.28
CA PRO A 56 -8.52 12.42 9.58
C PRO A 56 -7.24 11.94 10.27
N PHE A 57 -6.91 10.65 10.14
CA PHE A 57 -5.69 10.09 10.69
C PHE A 57 -4.44 10.68 10.03
N ILE A 58 -4.40 10.81 8.69
CA ILE A 58 -3.28 11.47 7.99
C ILE A 58 -3.10 12.91 8.50
N GLN A 59 -4.19 13.65 8.71
CA GLN A 59 -4.13 15.03 9.18
C GLN A 59 -3.62 15.16 10.60
N SER A 60 -4.04 14.28 11.52
CA SER A 60 -3.58 14.30 12.91
C SER A 60 -2.17 13.73 13.06
N PHE A 61 -1.89 12.62 12.40
CA PHE A 61 -0.60 11.94 12.47
C PHE A 61 0.49 12.63 11.67
N GLN A 62 0.16 13.40 10.63
CA GLN A 62 1.11 14.15 9.80
C GLN A 62 2.36 13.31 9.39
N PRO A 63 2.16 12.22 8.63
CA PRO A 63 3.24 11.34 8.20
C PRO A 63 4.20 12.05 7.25
N HIS A 64 5.47 11.62 7.27
CA HIS A 64 6.49 12.03 6.31
C HIS A 64 6.55 11.09 5.09
N LEU A 65 5.95 9.91 5.19
CA LEU A 65 5.85 8.91 4.14
C LEU A 65 4.60 8.05 4.38
N ILE A 66 3.85 7.77 3.31
CA ILE A 66 2.73 6.83 3.34
C ILE A 66 3.03 5.68 2.39
N LEU A 67 2.96 4.44 2.88
CA LEU A 67 3.03 3.24 2.05
C LEU A 67 1.79 2.39 2.28
N SER A 68 1.01 2.19 1.22
CA SER A 68 -0.19 1.36 1.24
C SER A 68 0.09 0.01 0.61
N PHE A 69 -0.41 -1.06 1.23
CA PHE A 69 -0.20 -2.43 0.82
C PHE A 69 -1.54 -3.10 0.52
N GLY A 70 -1.58 -3.81 -0.61
CA GLY A 70 -2.72 -4.64 -1.02
C GLY A 70 -2.23 -5.99 -1.52
N VAL A 71 -3.10 -7.01 -1.48
CA VAL A 71 -2.73 -8.36 -1.89
C VAL A 71 -3.26 -8.66 -3.28
N GLN A 72 -2.45 -9.26 -4.14
CA GLN A 72 -2.89 -9.71 -5.45
C GLN A 72 -2.42 -11.14 -5.73
N LYS A 73 -3.39 -12.06 -5.89
CA LYS A 73 -3.14 -13.52 -5.96
C LYS A 73 -2.14 -13.97 -7.03
N LYS A 74 -1.97 -13.22 -8.13
CA LYS A 74 -1.12 -13.60 -9.28
C LYS A 74 0.30 -13.01 -9.25
N LYS A 75 0.65 -12.27 -8.19
CA LYS A 75 1.93 -11.57 -8.09
C LYS A 75 2.91 -12.42 -7.30
N GLU A 76 4.15 -12.50 -7.79
CA GLU A 76 5.29 -13.23 -7.20
C GLU A 76 6.47 -12.26 -6.95
N ALA A 77 6.16 -11.00 -6.65
CA ALA A 77 7.12 -9.94 -6.39
C ALA A 77 6.44 -8.81 -5.60
N LEU A 78 7.21 -7.84 -5.10
CA LEU A 78 6.64 -6.56 -4.69
C LEU A 78 6.36 -5.74 -5.95
N PHE A 79 5.10 -5.40 -6.21
CA PHE A 79 4.74 -4.57 -7.36
C PHE A 79 4.49 -3.14 -6.92
N LEU A 80 5.37 -2.24 -7.36
CA LEU A 80 5.27 -0.80 -7.14
C LEU A 80 4.26 -0.22 -8.13
N GLU A 81 3.15 0.32 -7.64
CA GLU A 81 2.11 0.88 -8.50
C GLU A 81 2.44 2.31 -8.94
N PHE A 82 2.63 2.50 -10.24
CA PHE A 82 2.96 3.78 -10.85
C PHE A 82 1.86 4.83 -10.67
N ALA A 83 0.60 4.43 -10.87
CA ALA A 83 -0.52 5.36 -10.82
C ALA A 83 -1.83 4.71 -10.33
N GLY A 84 -2.62 5.52 -9.64
CA GLY A 84 -4.03 5.27 -9.38
C GLY A 84 -4.89 5.84 -10.52
N ARG A 85 -6.02 5.19 -10.79
CA ARG A 85 -7.01 5.60 -11.79
C ARG A 85 -8.24 6.19 -11.12
N ASN A 86 -8.79 7.26 -11.69
CA ASN A 86 -10.07 7.85 -11.28
C ASN A 86 -11.26 6.99 -11.70
N LEU A 87 -11.29 5.73 -11.28
CA LEU A 87 -12.26 4.74 -11.70
C LEU A 87 -12.38 3.63 -10.67
N ALA A 88 -13.61 3.32 -10.27
CA ALA A 88 -13.97 2.10 -9.58
C ALA A 88 -14.86 1.24 -10.48
N HIS A 89 -14.39 0.04 -10.80
CA HIS A 89 -15.14 -0.94 -11.57
C HIS A 89 -14.79 -2.33 -11.06
N SER A 90 -15.78 -3.04 -10.53
CA SER A 90 -15.62 -4.40 -10.02
C SER A 90 -16.97 -5.08 -9.87
N GLU A 91 -17.11 -6.24 -10.48
CA GLU A 91 -18.22 -7.18 -10.23
C GLU A 91 -18.10 -7.85 -8.86
N ARG A 92 -16.89 -7.87 -8.28
CA ARG A 92 -16.65 -8.38 -6.94
C ARG A 92 -17.16 -7.37 -5.90
N PRO A 93 -18.04 -7.77 -4.97
CA PRO A 93 -18.53 -6.90 -3.92
C PRO A 93 -17.49 -6.69 -2.82
N ASP A 94 -17.64 -5.58 -2.10
CA ASP A 94 -16.98 -5.32 -0.83
C ASP A 94 -17.58 -6.14 0.33
N ILE A 95 -17.06 -6.00 1.55
CA ILE A 95 -17.55 -6.78 2.72
C ILE A 95 -19.02 -6.49 3.09
N TYR A 96 -19.63 -5.45 2.53
CA TYR A 96 -21.04 -5.10 2.72
C TYR A 96 -21.90 -5.40 1.49
N GLY A 97 -21.37 -6.15 0.52
CA GLY A 97 -22.11 -6.52 -0.68
C GLY A 97 -22.13 -5.43 -1.76
N LYS A 98 -21.43 -4.30 -1.57
CA LYS A 98 -21.46 -3.19 -2.53
C LYS A 98 -20.48 -3.44 -3.68
N VAL A 99 -20.99 -3.28 -4.91
CA VAL A 99 -20.21 -3.28 -6.15
C VAL A 99 -20.10 -1.87 -6.72
N LYS A 100 -19.11 -1.62 -7.58
CA LYS A 100 -18.97 -0.37 -8.33
C LYS A 100 -18.93 -0.70 -9.82
N SER A 101 -19.72 0.01 -10.62
CA SER A 101 -19.73 -0.14 -12.08
C SER A 101 -19.37 1.18 -12.74
N ASN A 102 -18.17 1.26 -13.31
CA ASN A 102 -17.64 2.44 -14.01
C ASN A 102 -17.81 3.76 -13.24
N ALA A 103 -17.68 3.70 -11.91
CA ALA A 103 -17.87 4.88 -11.07
C ALA A 103 -16.63 5.76 -11.09
N VAL A 104 -16.82 7.05 -11.38
CA VAL A 104 -15.78 8.08 -11.21
C VAL A 104 -15.58 8.29 -9.70
N LEU A 105 -14.33 8.24 -9.24
CA LEU A 105 -14.01 8.38 -7.81
C LEU A 105 -14.05 9.84 -7.35
N GLU A 106 -13.56 10.74 -8.19
CA GLU A 106 -13.50 12.18 -7.95
C GLU A 106 -13.92 12.93 -9.23
N PRO A 107 -15.13 13.51 -9.31
CA PRO A 107 -15.65 14.12 -10.54
C PRO A 107 -14.76 15.20 -11.16
N HIS A 108 -14.03 15.95 -10.32
CA HIS A 108 -13.11 17.01 -10.76
C HIS A 108 -11.64 16.60 -10.68
N GLY A 109 -11.37 15.34 -10.35
CA GLY A 109 -10.02 14.79 -10.27
C GLY A 109 -9.47 14.40 -11.65
N PRO A 110 -8.14 14.45 -11.85
CA PRO A 110 -7.53 14.01 -13.09
C PRO A 110 -7.74 12.51 -13.31
N GLN A 111 -7.74 12.04 -14.56
CA GLN A 111 -8.00 10.63 -14.89
C GLN A 111 -7.00 9.66 -14.22
N PHE A 112 -5.76 10.08 -14.05
CA PHE A 112 -4.69 9.34 -13.39
C PHE A 112 -3.94 10.25 -12.42
N LEU A 113 -3.46 9.67 -11.32
CA LEU A 113 -2.49 10.29 -10.42
C LEU A 113 -1.33 9.33 -10.22
N SER A 114 -0.12 9.78 -10.54
CA SER A 114 1.10 9.01 -10.32
C SER A 114 1.68 9.23 -8.94
N THR A 115 2.36 8.22 -8.39
CA THR A 115 3.16 8.37 -7.18
C THR A 115 4.33 9.34 -7.41
N PRO A 116 4.69 10.17 -6.40
CA PRO A 116 5.93 10.96 -6.44
C PRO A 116 7.18 10.11 -6.10
N LEU A 117 7.02 8.83 -5.74
CA LEU A 117 8.14 7.97 -5.36
C LEU A 117 9.02 7.62 -6.58
N PRO A 118 10.35 7.53 -6.41
CA PRO A 118 11.28 7.27 -7.51
C PRO A 118 11.32 5.76 -7.84
N LEU A 119 10.28 5.23 -8.50
CA LEU A 119 10.06 3.79 -8.66
C LEU A 119 11.23 3.05 -9.30
N SER A 120 11.86 3.60 -10.34
CA SER A 120 13.03 2.98 -10.99
C SER A 120 14.23 2.86 -10.04
N ARG A 121 14.42 3.84 -9.14
CA ARG A 121 15.47 3.80 -8.12
C ARG A 121 15.15 2.80 -7.02
N ILE A 122 13.88 2.74 -6.61
CA ILE A 122 13.38 1.74 -5.66
C ILE A 122 13.62 0.32 -6.22
N LYS A 123 13.14 0.05 -7.44
CA LYS A 123 13.30 -1.25 -8.10
C LYS A 123 14.77 -1.64 -8.14
N LYS A 124 15.64 -0.75 -8.65
CA LYS A 124 17.09 -1.00 -8.69
C LYS A 124 17.66 -1.34 -7.30
N HIS A 125 17.33 -0.56 -6.27
CA HIS A 125 17.86 -0.77 -4.92
C HIS A 125 17.41 -2.11 -4.33
N LEU A 126 16.11 -2.44 -4.42
CA LEU A 126 15.56 -3.66 -3.86
C LEU A 126 16.02 -4.91 -4.63
N SER A 127 16.10 -4.84 -5.96
CA SER A 127 16.62 -5.95 -6.77
C SER A 127 18.09 -6.24 -6.45
N LEU A 128 18.92 -5.22 -6.23
CA LEU A 128 20.32 -5.41 -5.80
C LEU A 128 20.44 -6.09 -4.43
N LYS A 129 19.43 -5.93 -3.56
CA LYS A 129 19.34 -6.61 -2.26
C LYS A 129 18.67 -7.99 -2.35
N GLY A 130 18.39 -8.50 -3.55
CA GLY A 130 17.82 -9.83 -3.75
C GLY A 130 16.30 -9.92 -3.58
N TYR A 131 15.59 -8.78 -3.52
CA TYR A 131 14.12 -8.76 -3.48
C TYR A 131 13.56 -8.64 -4.91
N PRO A 132 12.75 -9.59 -5.39
CA PRO A 132 12.03 -9.43 -6.64
C PRO A 132 11.04 -8.26 -6.57
N VAL A 133 11.21 -7.29 -7.47
CA VAL A 133 10.40 -6.06 -7.50
C VAL A 133 10.07 -5.71 -8.93
N GLU A 134 8.81 -5.42 -9.18
CA GLU A 134 8.32 -5.00 -10.48
C GLU A 134 7.58 -3.67 -10.40
N ILE A 135 7.56 -2.93 -11.52
CA ILE A 135 6.74 -1.73 -11.65
C ILE A 135 5.46 -2.13 -12.35
N SER A 136 4.33 -1.86 -11.70
CA SER A 136 3.00 -2.05 -12.25
C SER A 136 2.43 -0.70 -12.64
N TYR A 137 1.81 -0.61 -13.82
CA TYR A 137 1.21 0.63 -14.32
C TYR A 137 -0.28 0.77 -13.96
N SER A 138 -0.84 -0.18 -13.20
CA SER A 138 -2.25 -0.19 -12.83
C SER A 138 -2.47 -0.93 -11.51
N ALA A 139 -3.01 -0.23 -10.52
CA ALA A 139 -3.44 -0.82 -9.25
C ALA A 139 -4.79 -1.59 -9.36
N GLY A 140 -5.26 -1.85 -10.57
CA GLY A 140 -6.57 -2.43 -10.86
C GLY A 140 -7.69 -1.39 -10.82
N SER A 141 -8.91 -1.85 -10.54
CA SER A 141 -10.13 -1.01 -10.48
C SER A 141 -10.99 -1.31 -9.26
N TYR A 142 -10.48 -2.14 -8.33
CA TYR A 142 -11.12 -2.47 -7.06
C TYR A 142 -10.67 -1.51 -5.94
N LEU A 143 -10.87 -1.89 -4.68
CA LEU A 143 -10.58 -1.08 -3.50
C LEU A 143 -9.12 -0.63 -3.35
N CYS A 144 -8.15 -1.43 -3.81
CA CYS A 144 -6.74 -1.03 -3.83
C CYS A 144 -6.54 0.25 -4.68
N ASN A 145 -7.08 0.26 -5.90
CA ASN A 145 -7.07 1.44 -6.75
C ASN A 145 -7.85 2.61 -6.15
N CYS A 146 -9.02 2.34 -5.54
CA CYS A 146 -9.84 3.38 -4.93
C CYS A 146 -9.09 4.11 -3.82
N GLN A 147 -8.56 3.35 -2.85
CA GLN A 147 -7.77 3.90 -1.76
C GLN A 147 -6.54 4.64 -2.29
N TYR A 148 -5.83 4.06 -3.26
CA TYR A 148 -4.62 4.67 -3.79
C TYR A 148 -4.89 6.01 -4.47
N TYR A 149 -5.81 6.02 -5.45
CA TYR A 149 -6.15 7.22 -6.21
C TYR A 149 -6.68 8.33 -5.31
N LYS A 150 -7.64 8.00 -4.43
CA LYS A 150 -8.26 8.99 -3.55
C LYS A 150 -7.32 9.53 -2.49
N THR A 151 -6.37 8.72 -2.00
CA THR A 151 -5.33 9.23 -1.08
C THR A 151 -4.36 10.15 -1.80
N LEU A 152 -3.90 9.81 -3.01
CA LEU A 152 -3.09 10.73 -3.83
C LEU A 152 -3.84 12.04 -4.10
N TYR A 153 -5.13 11.95 -4.43
CA TYR A 153 -5.98 13.12 -4.67
C TYR A 153 -6.11 13.97 -3.41
N PHE A 154 -6.42 13.35 -2.27
CA PHE A 154 -6.55 14.03 -0.97
C PHE A 154 -5.27 14.78 -0.57
N LEU A 155 -4.10 14.15 -0.73
CA LEU A 155 -2.82 14.78 -0.42
C LEU A 155 -2.57 15.99 -1.33
N LYS A 156 -2.87 15.85 -2.63
CA LYS A 156 -2.71 16.94 -3.61
C LYS A 156 -3.70 18.09 -3.36
N SER A 157 -4.98 17.80 -3.15
CA SER A 157 -6.02 18.82 -2.96
C SER A 157 -5.91 19.54 -1.61
N SER A 158 -5.36 18.86 -0.59
CA SER A 158 -5.09 19.44 0.72
C SER A 158 -3.71 20.11 0.82
N ASN A 159 -2.95 20.22 -0.28
CA ASN A 159 -1.58 20.74 -0.31
C ASN A 159 -0.65 20.09 0.73
N LEU A 160 -0.80 18.79 0.97
CA LEU A 160 0.05 18.02 1.88
C LEU A 160 1.23 17.41 1.08
N PRO A 161 2.48 17.87 1.26
CA PRO A 161 3.63 17.41 0.49
C PRO A 161 4.16 16.06 1.00
N VAL A 162 3.27 15.09 1.23
CA VAL A 162 3.63 13.77 1.76
C VAL A 162 3.79 12.79 0.60
N PRO A 163 4.98 12.21 0.39
CA PRO A 163 5.16 11.17 -0.61
C PRO A 163 4.35 9.92 -0.24
N MET A 164 3.65 9.37 -1.23
CA MET A 164 2.82 8.17 -1.07
C MET A 164 3.08 7.15 -2.17
N GLY A 165 3.16 5.87 -1.81
CA GLY A 165 3.16 4.76 -2.76
C GLY A 165 2.14 3.69 -2.41
N PHE A 166 1.73 2.92 -3.42
CA PHE A 166 0.97 1.70 -3.25
C PHE A 166 1.78 0.50 -3.75
N ILE A 167 1.80 -0.57 -2.96
CA ILE A 167 2.56 -1.78 -3.23
C ILE A 167 1.62 -2.97 -3.18
N HIS A 168 1.49 -3.68 -4.30
CA HIS A 168 0.85 -4.99 -4.26
C HIS A 168 1.88 -6.05 -3.86
N ILE A 169 1.49 -6.90 -2.91
CA ILE A 169 2.30 -8.01 -2.40
C ILE A 169 1.72 -9.36 -2.84
N PRO A 170 2.56 -10.42 -2.93
CA PRO A 170 2.08 -11.77 -3.14
C PRO A 170 1.17 -12.22 -1.99
N PRO A 171 0.24 -13.16 -2.22
CA PRO A 171 -0.41 -13.84 -1.12
C PRO A 171 0.64 -14.67 -0.35
N PHE A 172 0.52 -14.73 0.96
CA PHE A 172 1.26 -15.66 1.80
C PHE A 172 0.33 -16.20 2.88
N LEU A 173 0.54 -17.45 3.31
CA LEU A 173 -0.23 -18.05 4.39
C LEU A 173 0.44 -17.73 5.74
N PRO A 174 -0.32 -17.38 6.79
CA PRO A 174 0.22 -17.35 8.14
C PRO A 174 0.73 -18.74 8.49
N HIS A 175 1.98 -18.84 8.95
CA HIS A 175 2.61 -20.09 9.42
C HIS A 175 2.83 -21.20 8.37
N SER A 176 2.71 -20.93 7.06
CA SER A 176 3.17 -21.92 6.08
C SER A 176 4.69 -22.02 6.11
N GLN A 177 5.20 -23.17 6.55
CA GLN A 177 6.59 -23.57 6.32
C GLN A 177 6.85 -23.98 4.85
N GLU A 178 5.87 -23.79 3.95
CA GLU A 178 6.04 -24.06 2.54
C GLU A 178 7.17 -23.19 1.97
N GLN A 179 8.15 -23.88 1.40
CA GLN A 179 9.37 -23.33 0.79
C GLN A 179 9.05 -22.70 -0.57
N GLY A 180 8.13 -21.74 -0.61
CA GLY A 180 7.93 -20.87 -1.77
C GLY A 180 8.98 -19.76 -1.80
N GLU A 181 9.29 -19.23 -2.98
CA GLU A 181 10.25 -18.10 -3.13
C GLU A 181 9.84 -16.82 -2.39
N TRP A 182 8.58 -16.72 -1.95
CA TRP A 182 8.03 -15.63 -1.14
C TRP A 182 7.30 -16.15 0.09
N ASN A 183 7.99 -16.11 1.23
CA ASN A 183 7.39 -16.23 2.54
C ASN A 183 7.16 -14.84 3.17
N PHE A 184 6.45 -14.81 4.29
CA PHE A 184 6.17 -13.58 5.04
C PHE A 184 7.43 -12.76 5.34
N GLU A 185 8.50 -13.42 5.76
CA GLU A 185 9.77 -12.77 6.13
C GLU A 185 10.37 -12.01 4.94
N LYS A 186 10.42 -12.61 3.76
CA LYS A 186 10.97 -11.94 2.57
C LYS A 186 10.14 -10.72 2.14
N VAL A 187 8.81 -10.80 2.24
CA VAL A 187 7.92 -9.65 1.98
C VAL A 187 8.17 -8.54 3.00
N LYS A 188 8.25 -8.91 4.28
CA LYS A 188 8.52 -7.99 5.39
C LYS A 188 9.87 -7.29 5.22
N GLU A 189 10.92 -8.04 4.95
CA GLU A 189 12.25 -7.48 4.75
C GLU A 189 12.31 -6.56 3.53
N GLY A 190 11.68 -6.92 2.42
CA GLY A 190 11.60 -6.08 1.23
C GLY A 190 10.83 -4.76 1.49
N ALA A 191 9.72 -4.83 2.23
CA ALA A 191 8.98 -3.64 2.66
C ALA A 191 9.76 -2.77 3.66
N ALA A 192 10.50 -3.38 4.60
CA ALA A 192 11.40 -2.68 5.50
C ALA A 192 12.55 -1.99 4.74
N ALA A 193 13.16 -2.68 3.77
CA ALA A 193 14.19 -2.12 2.90
C ALA A 193 13.66 -0.94 2.07
N LEU A 194 12.41 -1.02 1.60
CA LEU A 194 11.72 0.08 0.92
C LEU A 194 11.60 1.32 1.82
N VAL A 195 11.14 1.15 3.06
CA VAL A 195 11.03 2.25 4.04
C VAL A 195 12.41 2.87 4.31
N ARG A 196 13.45 2.05 4.53
CA ARG A 196 14.83 2.54 4.74
C ARG A 196 15.30 3.37 3.55
N PHE A 197 15.16 2.84 2.34
CA PHE A 197 15.60 3.49 1.12
C PHE A 197 14.91 4.86 0.92
N LEU A 198 13.59 4.92 1.15
CA LEU A 198 12.82 6.14 0.95
C LEU A 198 13.13 7.23 1.98
N LEU A 199 13.48 6.86 3.21
CA LEU A 199 13.76 7.84 4.26
C LEU A 199 15.23 8.24 4.37
N PHE A 200 16.15 7.34 4.05
CA PHE A 200 17.58 7.51 4.35
C PHE A 200 18.48 7.33 3.11
N GLY A 201 17.93 6.93 1.96
CA GLY A 201 18.68 6.72 0.74
C GLY A 201 19.43 5.39 0.69
N SER A 202 20.40 5.29 -0.23
CA SER A 202 21.11 4.03 -0.54
C SER A 202 22.17 3.63 0.49
N SER A 203 22.48 4.47 1.47
CA SER A 203 23.61 4.30 2.40
C SER A 203 23.29 3.44 3.64
N SER A 204 22.16 2.71 3.64
CA SER A 204 21.65 1.91 4.76
C SER A 204 21.29 0.48 4.37
#